data_AF-A0A0V1P3P7-F1
#
_entry.id   AF-A0A0V1P3P7-F1
#
_cell.length_a   1.000
_cell.length_b   1.000
_cell.length_c   1.000
_cell.angle_alpha   90.00
_cell.angle_beta   90.00
_cell.angle_gamma   90.00
#
_symmetry.space_group_name_H-M   'P 1'
#
loop_
_entity.id
_entity.type
_entity.pdbx_description
1 polymer ?
#
loop_
_entity_poly.entity_id
_entity_poly.type
_entity_poly.pdbx_seq_one_letter_code
_entity_poly.pdbx_strand_id
1 'polypeptide(L)'
;MEAEVHVVSSRTKIQLQLEVLSFCLCLLTVVLQFSVLNYYIVHYLNNNLWILLSIVDFAVCVVFAWILRIAVQFRTECSKKFCATDSNIKYAFICWISYSLALIIKICIIFRLVVSHLSKTEVFGPSVLELTLTFSALVFLLLVFSHHFNDPRSRRQAYISYLASSVTLDIIDSIVFLKFLLDPRIHEDVYNSLTLQVVILVLACFNFILPTFALSKLRFNIELPRWLPLPYEQLYSLLYFLTVNLPYLVIRAHLWASNTNSMSDGTIFIVKNVIMIMVGIREMWIGYLQRQQSMQTTTIGM
;
A
#
# COMPACT_ATOMS: atom_id res chain seq x y z
N MET A 1 0.46 -36.27 23.76
CA MET A 1 -0.58 -35.23 23.91
C MET A 1 -0.05 -34.00 24.65
N GLU A 2 0.51 -34.11 25.87
CA GLU A 2 1.06 -32.96 26.60
C GLU A 2 2.26 -32.27 25.91
N ALA A 3 3.15 -33.04 25.28
CA ALA A 3 4.28 -32.49 24.52
C ALA A 3 3.83 -31.69 23.29
N GLU A 4 2.80 -32.14 22.56
CA GLU A 4 2.24 -31.40 21.42
C GLU A 4 1.54 -30.12 21.88
N VAL A 5 0.81 -30.16 23.00
CA VAL A 5 0.17 -28.98 23.59
C VAL A 5 1.21 -27.93 24.03
N HIS A 6 2.34 -28.37 24.61
CA HIS A 6 3.44 -27.48 24.97
C HIS A 6 4.12 -26.84 23.75
N VAL A 7 4.32 -27.61 22.68
CA VAL A 7 4.93 -27.11 21.43
C VAL A 7 4.01 -26.10 20.73
N VAL A 8 2.69 -26.36 20.70
CA VAL A 8 1.69 -25.44 20.13
C VAL A 8 1.58 -24.15 20.95
N SER A 9 1.64 -24.24 22.29
CA SER A 9 1.64 -23.10 23.21
C SER A 9 2.89 -22.22 23.08
N SER A 10 4.07 -22.82 22.85
CA SER A 10 5.32 -22.08 22.64
C SER A 10 5.34 -21.32 21.31
N ARG A 11 4.89 -21.96 20.21
CA ARG A 11 4.84 -21.33 18.88
C ARG A 11 3.90 -20.13 18.83
N THR A 12 2.73 -20.26 19.46
CA THR A 12 1.72 -19.18 19.52
C THR A 12 2.20 -17.95 20.30
N LYS A 13 3.02 -18.13 21.35
CA LYS A 13 3.64 -17.00 22.07
C LYS A 13 4.68 -16.25 21.25
N ILE A 14 5.56 -16.97 20.54
CA ILE A 14 6.59 -16.35 19.67
C ILE A 14 5.92 -15.57 18.54
N GLN A 15 4.86 -16.14 17.94
CA GLN A 15 4.08 -15.48 16.89
C GLN A 15 3.46 -14.17 17.40
N LEU A 16 2.87 -14.16 18.59
CA LEU A 16 2.31 -12.95 19.19
C LEU A 16 3.37 -11.86 19.38
N GLN A 17 4.56 -12.23 19.86
CA GLN A 17 5.65 -11.26 20.02
C GLN A 17 6.04 -10.63 18.69
N LEU A 18 6.08 -11.43 17.61
CA LEU A 18 6.39 -10.94 16.27
C LEU A 18 5.29 -10.00 15.74
N GLU A 19 4.01 -10.35 15.90
CA GLU A 19 2.88 -9.50 15.44
C GLU A 19 2.88 -8.14 16.15
N VAL A 20 3.04 -8.15 17.48
CA VAL A 20 3.11 -6.92 18.28
C VAL A 20 4.36 -6.11 17.92
N LEU A 21 5.51 -6.76 17.73
CA LEU A 21 6.73 -6.10 17.30
C LEU A 21 6.56 -5.45 15.93
N SER A 22 6.01 -6.16 14.94
CA SER A 22 5.72 -5.61 13.61
C SER A 22 4.78 -4.41 13.69
N PHE A 23 3.74 -4.47 14.53
CA PHE A 23 2.83 -3.34 14.70
C PHE A 23 3.50 -2.14 15.39
N CYS A 24 4.31 -2.37 16.42
CA CYS A 24 5.08 -1.31 17.07
C CYS A 24 6.08 -0.65 16.10
N LEU A 25 6.77 -1.45 15.28
CA LEU A 25 7.64 -0.95 14.22
C LEU A 25 6.85 -0.17 13.16
N CYS A 26 5.63 -0.62 12.82
CA CYS A 26 4.73 0.08 11.91
C CYS A 26 4.39 1.47 12.45
N LEU A 27 3.95 1.55 13.71
CA LEU A 27 3.64 2.82 14.37
C LEU A 27 4.86 3.75 14.45
N LEU A 28 6.02 3.22 14.81
CA LEU A 28 7.28 3.98 14.83
C LEU A 28 7.60 4.55 13.45
N THR A 29 7.45 3.75 12.40
CA THR A 29 7.70 4.18 11.01
C THR A 29 6.73 5.29 10.60
N VAL A 30 5.44 5.20 10.97
CA VAL A 30 4.45 6.26 10.71
C VAL A 30 4.84 7.56 11.40
N VAL A 31 5.20 7.50 12.68
CA VAL A 31 5.59 8.69 13.45
C VAL A 31 6.84 9.34 12.85
N LEU A 32 7.86 8.54 12.52
CA LEU A 32 9.08 9.04 11.89
C LEU A 32 8.78 9.69 10.53
N GLN A 33 8.03 9.01 9.67
CA GLN A 33 7.68 9.51 8.35
C GLN A 33 6.90 10.82 8.42
N PHE A 34 5.87 10.91 9.26
CA PHE A 34 5.07 12.13 9.40
C PHE A 34 5.85 13.28 10.02
N SER A 35 6.78 12.99 10.95
CA SER A 35 7.67 14.00 11.53
C SER A 35 8.58 14.61 10.46
N VAL A 36 9.19 13.78 9.60
CA VAL A 36 10.04 14.27 8.50
C VAL A 36 9.23 15.08 7.50
N LEU A 37 8.03 14.63 7.11
CA LEU A 37 7.16 15.39 6.20
C LEU A 37 6.71 16.73 6.81
N ASN A 38 6.44 16.78 8.11
CA ASN A 38 6.13 18.05 8.79
C ASN A 38 7.33 18.99 8.83
N TYR A 39 8.54 18.47 8.99
CA TYR A 39 9.76 19.28 8.92
C TYR A 39 9.85 20.03 7.57
N TYR A 40 9.60 19.35 6.44
CA TYR A 40 9.54 20.02 5.13
C TYR A 40 8.52 21.16 5.09
N ILE A 41 7.32 20.93 5.63
CA ILE A 41 6.25 21.93 5.62
C ILE A 41 6.61 23.13 6.49
N VAL A 42 7.13 22.90 7.71
CA VAL A 42 7.53 23.98 8.62
C VAL A 42 8.70 24.78 8.05
N HIS A 43 9.72 24.09 7.56
CA HIS A 43 10.96 24.72 7.10
C HIS A 43 10.73 25.63 5.89
N TYR A 44 9.92 25.20 4.92
CA TYR A 44 9.74 25.93 3.66
C TYR A 44 8.48 26.82 3.61
N LEU A 45 7.38 26.48 4.31
CA LEU A 45 6.13 27.27 4.23
C LEU A 45 5.95 28.29 5.35
N ASN A 46 6.69 28.18 6.45
CA ASN A 46 6.65 29.07 7.63
C ASN A 46 5.22 29.53 8.02
N ASN A 47 4.24 28.64 7.94
CA ASN A 47 2.81 28.92 8.15
C ASN A 47 2.20 27.93 9.16
N ASN A 48 1.18 28.36 9.89
CA ASN A 48 0.47 27.61 10.93
C ASN A 48 -0.23 26.32 10.44
N LEU A 49 -0.20 26.02 9.14
CA LEU A 49 -0.73 24.76 8.57
C LEU A 49 -0.10 23.53 9.23
N TRP A 50 1.15 23.60 9.70
CA TRP A 50 1.80 22.47 10.38
C TRP A 50 1.04 22.02 11.63
N ILE A 51 0.38 22.94 12.34
CA ILE A 51 -0.36 22.66 13.57
C ILE A 51 -1.56 21.76 13.25
N LEU A 52 -2.33 22.13 12.21
CA LEU A 52 -3.47 21.34 11.75
C LEU A 52 -3.02 19.93 11.30
N LEU A 53 -1.91 19.84 10.57
CA LEU A 53 -1.37 18.55 10.12
C LEU A 53 -0.87 17.70 11.28
N SER A 54 -0.29 18.31 12.32
CA SER A 54 0.13 17.59 13.52
C SER A 54 -1.05 17.02 14.30
N ILE A 55 -2.20 17.71 14.32
CA ILE A 55 -3.45 17.18 14.91
C ILE A 55 -3.93 15.97 14.12
N VAL A 56 -3.87 16.01 12.79
CA VAL A 56 -4.22 14.86 11.93
C VAL A 56 -3.28 13.68 12.20
N ASP A 57 -1.97 13.92 12.35
CA ASP A 57 -1.00 12.87 12.67
C ASP A 57 -1.29 12.21 14.02
N PHE A 58 -1.63 13.02 15.03
CA PHE A 58 -2.03 12.51 16.34
C PHE A 58 -3.30 11.63 16.23
N ALA A 59 -4.29 12.07 15.45
CA ALA A 59 -5.50 11.27 15.23
C ALA A 59 -5.20 9.92 14.57
N VAL A 60 -4.30 9.87 13.59
CA VAL A 60 -3.84 8.61 12.98
C VAL A 60 -3.15 7.72 14.03
N CYS A 61 -2.28 8.28 14.86
CA CYS A 61 -1.61 7.51 15.92
C CYS A 61 -2.62 6.93 16.93
N VAL A 62 -3.67 7.68 17.28
CA VAL A 62 -4.75 7.20 18.15
C VAL A 62 -5.51 6.04 17.51
N VAL A 63 -5.79 6.08 16.19
CA VAL A 63 -6.42 4.97 15.46
C VAL A 63 -5.56 3.70 15.52
N PHE A 64 -4.25 3.83 15.29
CA PHE A 64 -3.31 2.70 15.38
C PHE A 64 -3.26 2.13 16.80
N ALA A 65 -3.14 2.99 17.82
CA ALA A 65 -3.11 2.56 19.22
C ALA A 65 -4.42 1.88 19.65
N TRP A 66 -5.57 2.37 19.17
CA TRP A 66 -6.87 1.79 19.44
C TRP A 66 -6.99 0.37 18.84
N ILE A 67 -6.56 0.19 17.59
CA ILE A 67 -6.57 -1.12 16.92
C ILE A 67 -5.59 -2.09 17.58
N LEU A 68 -4.40 -1.62 17.99
CA LEU A 68 -3.45 -2.42 18.76
C LEU A 68 -4.07 -2.92 20.07
N ARG A 69 -4.75 -2.04 20.81
CA ARG A 69 -5.43 -2.40 22.06
C ARG A 69 -6.49 -3.49 21.82
N ILE A 70 -7.32 -3.34 20.79
CA ILE A 70 -8.33 -4.35 20.42
C ILE A 70 -7.67 -5.69 20.07
N ALA A 71 -6.56 -5.65 19.32
CA ALA A 71 -5.83 -6.86 18.93
C ALA A 71 -5.27 -7.60 20.17
N VAL A 72 -4.66 -6.86 21.11
CA VAL A 72 -4.12 -7.42 22.36
C VAL A 72 -5.24 -7.98 23.25
N GLN A 73 -6.32 -7.22 23.47
CA GLN A 73 -7.42 -7.62 24.36
C GLN A 73 -8.08 -8.93 23.91
N PHE A 74 -8.51 -9.00 22.65
CA PHE A 74 -9.15 -10.20 22.12
C PHE A 74 -8.23 -11.43 22.16
N ARG A 75 -6.92 -11.26 21.92
CA ARG A 75 -5.95 -12.36 22.01
C ARG A 75 -5.77 -12.84 23.44
N THR A 76 -5.78 -11.96 24.45
CA THR A 76 -5.73 -12.37 25.86
C THR A 76 -6.97 -13.18 26.28
N GLU A 77 -8.12 -12.91 25.66
CA GLU A 77 -9.36 -13.67 25.88
C GLU A 77 -9.37 -15.01 25.12
N CYS A 78 -8.92 -15.04 23.87
CA CYS A 78 -8.74 -16.26 23.07
C CYS A 78 -7.60 -17.16 23.56
N SER A 79 -6.61 -16.64 24.29
CA SER A 79 -5.62 -17.50 24.97
C SER A 79 -6.24 -18.27 26.13
N LYS A 80 -7.35 -17.79 26.70
CA LYS A 80 -8.05 -18.41 27.84
C LYS A 80 -9.13 -19.40 27.38
N LYS A 81 -9.68 -19.24 26.17
CA LYS A 81 -10.68 -20.14 25.56
C LYS A 81 -10.13 -20.62 24.22
N PHE A 82 -10.01 -21.93 24.02
CA PHE A 82 -9.50 -22.53 22.77
C PHE A 82 -10.38 -22.11 21.57
N CYS A 83 -10.07 -20.95 20.98
CA CYS A 83 -10.83 -20.39 19.87
C CYS A 83 -10.11 -20.73 18.57
N ALA A 84 -10.77 -21.56 17.75
CA ALA A 84 -10.33 -21.92 16.40
C ALA A 84 -10.52 -20.77 15.38
N THR A 85 -10.88 -19.57 15.83
CA THR A 85 -11.34 -18.48 14.97
C THR A 85 -10.23 -17.48 14.61
N ASP A 86 -10.18 -17.19 13.32
CA ASP A 86 -9.33 -16.29 12.55
C ASP A 86 -8.73 -15.05 13.26
N SER A 87 -7.43 -14.82 13.00
CA SER A 87 -6.60 -13.70 13.49
C SER A 87 -7.26 -12.33 13.37
N ASN A 88 -6.99 -11.48 14.38
CA ASN A 88 -7.90 -10.44 14.82
C ASN A 88 -7.60 -9.02 14.28
N ILE A 89 -6.66 -8.88 13.36
CA ILE A 89 -6.44 -7.61 12.66
C ILE A 89 -7.48 -7.48 11.54
N LYS A 90 -8.74 -7.58 11.90
CA LYS A 90 -9.85 -7.33 10.97
C LYS A 90 -9.85 -5.86 10.51
N TYR A 91 -9.21 -4.98 11.27
CA TYR A 91 -9.31 -3.53 11.12
C TYR A 91 -8.10 -2.86 10.47
N ALA A 92 -7.10 -3.58 9.93
CA ALA A 92 -5.94 -2.94 9.31
C ALA A 92 -6.30 -2.01 8.13
N PHE A 93 -7.39 -2.29 7.41
CA PHE A 93 -7.85 -1.37 6.37
C PHE A 93 -8.18 0.03 6.94
N ILE A 94 -8.60 0.12 8.21
CA ILE A 94 -8.83 1.40 8.92
C ILE A 94 -7.51 2.10 9.23
N CYS A 95 -6.50 1.36 9.71
CA CYS A 95 -5.14 1.89 9.87
C CYS A 95 -4.61 2.43 8.54
N TRP A 96 -4.73 1.65 7.47
CA TRP A 96 -4.21 2.04 6.16
C TRP A 96 -4.93 3.24 5.57
N ILE A 97 -6.27 3.28 5.57
CA ILE A 97 -7.01 4.43 4.99
C ILE A 97 -6.80 5.72 5.78
N SER A 98 -6.74 5.65 7.11
CA SER A 98 -6.45 6.83 7.94
C SER A 98 -5.04 7.35 7.70
N TYR A 99 -4.06 6.46 7.63
CA TYR A 99 -2.69 6.77 7.26
C TYR A 99 -2.57 7.35 5.84
N SER A 100 -3.19 6.71 4.84
CA SER A 100 -3.05 7.10 3.44
C SER A 100 -3.70 8.45 3.17
N LEU A 101 -4.86 8.75 3.77
CA LEU A 101 -5.48 10.07 3.65
C LEU A 101 -4.59 11.18 4.23
N ALA A 102 -4.02 10.97 5.42
CA ALA A 102 -3.09 11.92 6.03
C ALA A 102 -1.83 12.12 5.17
N LEU A 103 -1.28 11.03 4.63
CA LEU A 103 -0.13 11.06 3.73
C LEU A 103 -0.45 11.82 2.44
N ILE A 104 -1.59 11.57 1.80
CA ILE A 104 -2.03 12.23 0.56
C ILE A 104 -2.12 13.74 0.75
N ILE A 105 -2.70 14.20 1.87
CA ILE A 105 -2.78 15.64 2.18
C ILE A 105 -1.38 16.26 2.20
N LYS A 106 -0.42 15.61 2.87
CA LYS A 106 0.98 16.09 2.95
C LYS A 106 1.67 16.04 1.58
N ILE A 107 1.49 14.97 0.81
CA ILE A 107 2.04 14.84 -0.55
C ILE A 107 1.50 16.00 -1.41
N CYS A 108 0.19 16.26 -1.42
CA CYS A 108 -0.39 17.35 -2.18
C CYS A 108 0.20 18.71 -1.79
N ILE A 109 0.37 18.99 -0.49
CA ILE A 109 0.97 20.24 -0.01
C ILE A 109 2.43 20.35 -0.45
N ILE A 110 3.22 19.30 -0.21
CA ILE A 110 4.66 19.31 -0.49
C ILE A 110 4.93 19.45 -1.99
N PHE A 111 4.28 18.64 -2.83
CA PHE A 111 4.52 18.67 -4.27
C PHE A 111 4.00 19.93 -4.95
N ARG A 112 3.01 20.62 -4.38
CA ARG A 112 2.46 21.86 -4.95
C ARG A 112 3.15 23.11 -4.45
N LEU A 113 3.62 23.12 -3.21
CA LEU A 113 4.06 24.36 -2.54
C LEU A 113 5.50 24.33 -2.05
N VAL A 114 6.12 23.15 -1.91
CA VAL A 114 7.46 22.99 -1.31
C VAL A 114 8.50 22.55 -2.33
N VAL A 115 8.15 21.65 -3.26
CA VAL A 115 9.11 21.06 -4.22
C VAL A 115 9.82 22.11 -5.09
N SER A 116 9.19 23.23 -5.43
CA SER A 116 9.83 24.32 -6.18
C SER A 116 11.00 24.97 -5.43
N HIS A 117 11.05 24.83 -4.11
CA HIS A 117 12.08 25.42 -3.25
C HIS A 117 13.16 24.41 -2.83
N LEU A 118 13.00 23.12 -3.13
CA LEU A 118 13.96 22.10 -2.73
C LEU A 118 15.23 22.20 -3.56
N SER A 119 16.38 22.39 -2.89
CA SER A 119 17.68 22.28 -3.53
C SER A 119 18.24 20.86 -3.41
N LYS A 120 18.89 20.36 -4.47
CA LYS A 120 19.62 19.08 -4.45
C LYS A 120 20.87 19.10 -3.59
N THR A 121 21.35 20.29 -3.21
CA THR A 121 22.56 20.45 -2.39
C THR A 121 22.28 20.34 -0.90
N GLU A 122 21.02 20.40 -0.49
CA GLU A 122 20.62 20.33 0.91
C GLU A 122 20.50 18.88 1.37
N VAL A 123 20.86 18.62 2.62
CA VAL A 123 20.74 17.29 3.23
C VAL A 123 19.30 16.81 3.19
N PHE A 124 18.34 17.70 3.50
CA PHE A 124 16.91 17.45 3.35
C PHE A 124 16.40 17.85 1.95
N GLY A 125 17.14 17.47 0.92
CA GLY A 125 16.74 17.70 -0.48
C GLY A 125 15.72 16.66 -1.01
N PRO A 126 15.53 16.62 -2.34
CA PRO A 126 14.61 15.70 -3.02
C PRO A 126 14.83 14.22 -2.70
N SER A 127 16.08 13.78 -2.52
CA SER A 127 16.41 12.38 -2.26
C SER A 127 15.93 11.89 -0.90
N VAL A 128 16.00 12.74 0.14
CA VAL A 128 15.49 12.40 1.48
C VAL A 128 13.96 12.41 1.47
N LEU A 129 13.33 13.30 0.71
CA LEU A 129 11.88 13.28 0.50
C LEU A 129 11.45 11.99 -0.21
N GLU A 130 12.12 11.59 -1.29
CA GLU A 130 11.89 10.32 -1.99
C GLU A 130 12.00 9.14 -1.02
N LEU A 131 13.09 9.05 -0.25
CA LEU A 131 13.29 8.02 0.77
C LEU A 131 12.17 8.03 1.83
N THR A 132 11.79 9.21 2.32
CA THR A 132 10.72 9.36 3.31
C THR A 132 9.39 8.86 2.76
N LEU A 133 9.09 9.12 1.48
CA LEU A 133 7.91 8.59 0.83
C LEU A 133 7.98 7.06 0.70
N THR A 134 9.15 6.47 0.41
CA THR A 134 9.31 5.00 0.37
C THR A 134 9.00 4.28 1.67
N PHE A 135 9.05 4.96 2.82
CA PHE A 135 8.60 4.38 4.08
C PHE A 135 7.11 4.00 4.07
N SER A 136 6.28 4.51 3.16
CA SER A 136 4.89 4.04 3.03
C SER A 136 4.79 2.57 2.63
N ALA A 137 5.71 2.09 1.78
CA ALA A 137 5.79 0.67 1.42
C ALA A 137 6.17 -0.18 2.65
N LEU A 138 7.10 0.33 3.48
CA LEU A 138 7.47 -0.31 4.74
C LEU A 138 6.32 -0.31 5.75
N VAL A 139 5.58 0.79 5.88
CA VAL A 139 4.37 0.89 6.72
C VAL A 139 3.36 -0.17 6.30
N PHE A 140 3.06 -0.26 4.99
CA PHE A 140 2.14 -1.27 4.47
C PHE A 140 2.62 -2.69 4.76
N LEU A 141 3.89 -2.99 4.47
CA LEU A 141 4.47 -4.30 4.69
C LEU A 141 4.41 -4.72 6.17
N LEU A 142 4.79 -3.84 7.08
CA LEU A 142 4.73 -4.08 8.53
C LEU A 142 3.29 -4.24 9.02
N LEU A 143 2.36 -3.46 8.45
CA LEU A 143 0.94 -3.60 8.73
C LEU A 143 0.45 -4.98 8.29
N VAL A 144 0.78 -5.43 7.08
CA VAL A 144 0.42 -6.77 6.58
C VAL A 144 1.07 -7.88 7.43
N PHE A 145 2.34 -7.75 7.79
CA PHE A 145 3.04 -8.73 8.64
C PHE A 145 2.48 -8.83 10.05
N SER A 146 1.84 -7.78 10.55
CA SER A 146 1.10 -7.88 11.82
C SER A 146 -0.02 -8.93 11.75
N HIS A 147 -0.56 -9.27 10.56
CA HIS A 147 -1.64 -10.27 10.36
C HIS A 147 -1.20 -11.74 10.32
N HIS A 148 -0.10 -12.12 10.98
CA HIS A 148 0.45 -13.47 10.79
C HIS A 148 -0.53 -14.60 11.17
N PHE A 149 -0.50 -15.70 10.41
CA PHE A 149 -1.43 -16.83 10.54
C PHE A 149 -0.69 -18.13 10.80
N ASN A 150 -1.33 -19.04 11.55
CA ASN A 150 -0.67 -20.25 12.05
C ASN A 150 -0.55 -21.37 11.02
N ASP A 151 -1.32 -21.32 9.93
CA ASP A 151 -1.28 -22.35 8.88
C ASP A 151 -0.63 -21.81 7.59
N PRO A 152 0.63 -22.21 7.30
CA PRO A 152 1.34 -21.79 6.09
C PRO A 152 0.74 -22.33 4.79
N ARG A 153 -0.16 -23.33 4.85
CA ARG A 153 -0.83 -23.91 3.67
C ARG A 153 -2.21 -23.30 3.40
N SER A 154 -2.67 -22.37 4.23
CA SER A 154 -3.98 -21.75 4.06
C SER A 154 -4.03 -20.80 2.85
N ARG A 155 -5.17 -20.77 2.13
CA ARG A 155 -5.41 -19.79 1.04
C ARG A 155 -5.25 -18.34 1.53
N ARG A 156 -5.59 -18.08 2.79
CA ARG A 156 -5.44 -16.78 3.43
C ARG A 156 -3.98 -16.37 3.57
N GLN A 157 -3.09 -17.28 3.98
CA GLN A 157 -1.66 -16.99 4.06
C GLN A 157 -1.08 -16.68 2.68
N ALA A 158 -1.50 -17.41 1.64
CA ALA A 158 -1.09 -17.10 0.26
C ALA A 158 -1.54 -15.70 -0.17
N TYR A 159 -2.75 -15.28 0.19
CA TYR A 159 -3.23 -13.93 -0.07
C TYR A 159 -2.46 -12.86 0.72
N ILE A 160 -2.12 -13.10 1.99
CA ILE A 160 -1.28 -12.20 2.79
C ILE A 160 0.11 -12.05 2.17
N SER A 161 0.72 -13.15 1.71
CA SER A 161 2.00 -13.12 1.00
C SER A 161 1.91 -12.32 -0.30
N TYR A 162 0.81 -12.46 -1.06
CA TYR A 162 0.54 -11.64 -2.24
C TYR A 162 0.42 -10.14 -1.89
N LEU A 163 -0.29 -9.78 -0.82
CA LEU A 163 -0.36 -8.39 -0.37
C LEU A 163 1.03 -7.87 0.00
N ALA A 164 1.78 -8.63 0.80
CA ALA A 164 3.11 -8.25 1.26
C ALA A 164 4.10 -8.04 0.10
N SER A 165 4.00 -8.79 -0.99
CA SER A 165 4.87 -8.62 -2.15
C SER A 165 4.29 -7.64 -3.17
N SER A 166 3.23 -8.03 -3.87
CA SER A 166 2.69 -7.31 -5.01
C SER A 166 2.21 -5.91 -4.64
N VAL A 167 1.39 -5.77 -3.61
CA VAL A 167 0.82 -4.47 -3.23
C VAL A 167 1.88 -3.53 -2.64
N THR A 168 2.89 -4.06 -1.95
CA THR A 168 4.04 -3.26 -1.51
C THR A 168 4.84 -2.71 -2.69
N LEU A 169 5.07 -3.52 -3.73
CA LEU A 169 5.76 -3.08 -4.94
C LEU A 169 4.93 -2.03 -5.71
N ASP A 170 3.62 -2.17 -5.71
CA ASP A 170 2.69 -1.21 -6.31
C ASP A 170 2.78 0.18 -5.64
N ILE A 171 2.93 0.20 -4.31
CA ILE A 171 3.17 1.45 -3.55
C ILE A 171 4.50 2.08 -3.96
N ILE A 172 5.57 1.28 -4.05
CA ILE A 172 6.90 1.76 -4.49
C ILE A 172 6.82 2.37 -5.89
N ASP A 173 6.09 1.75 -6.82
CA ASP A 173 5.93 2.28 -8.18
C ASP A 173 5.28 3.67 -8.19
N SER A 174 4.39 3.96 -7.25
CA SER A 174 3.77 5.29 -7.14
C SER A 174 4.71 6.34 -6.60
N ILE A 175 5.64 5.97 -5.73
CA ILE A 175 6.69 6.88 -5.25
C ILE A 175 7.67 7.17 -6.38
N VAL A 176 8.08 6.14 -7.13
CA VAL A 176 8.90 6.31 -8.35
C VAL A 176 8.19 7.17 -9.37
N PHE A 177 6.86 7.06 -9.48
CA PHE A 177 6.08 7.92 -10.35
C PHE A 177 6.02 9.38 -9.86
N LEU A 178 5.92 9.62 -8.55
CA LEU A 178 6.03 10.96 -7.97
C LEU A 178 7.41 11.60 -8.21
N LYS A 179 8.46 10.80 -8.44
CA LYS A 179 9.79 11.30 -8.82
C LYS A 179 9.78 12.19 -10.06
N PHE A 180 8.83 11.98 -10.99
CA PHE A 180 8.68 12.84 -12.15
C PHE A 180 8.38 14.31 -11.77
N LEU A 181 7.84 14.54 -10.59
CA LEU A 181 7.54 15.88 -10.07
C LEU A 181 8.68 16.47 -9.22
N LEU A 182 9.66 15.66 -8.80
CA LEU A 182 10.75 16.08 -7.89
C LEU A 182 11.88 16.84 -8.60
N ASP A 183 12.07 16.64 -9.91
CA ASP A 183 13.21 17.18 -10.65
C ASP A 183 12.80 17.96 -11.90
N PRO A 184 12.68 19.30 -11.80
CA PRO A 184 12.23 20.13 -12.92
C PRO A 184 13.23 20.18 -14.08
N ARG A 185 14.51 19.82 -13.85
CA ARG A 185 15.55 19.87 -14.89
C ARG A 185 15.56 18.64 -15.80
N ILE A 186 15.01 17.51 -15.34
CA ILE A 186 14.97 16.27 -16.12
C ILE A 186 13.64 16.15 -16.88
N HIS A 187 12.58 16.81 -16.39
CA HIS A 187 11.22 16.65 -16.91
C HIS A 187 10.57 18.00 -17.21
N GLU A 188 11.18 18.76 -18.12
CA GLU A 188 10.71 20.10 -18.51
C GLU A 188 9.25 20.09 -19.00
N ASP A 189 8.86 19.10 -19.79
CA ASP A 189 7.47 18.90 -20.26
C ASP A 189 6.47 18.76 -19.11
N VAL A 190 6.87 18.09 -18.03
CA VAL A 190 6.05 17.93 -16.82
C VAL A 190 5.96 19.26 -16.08
N TYR A 191 7.06 20.00 -15.98
CA TYR A 191 7.06 21.28 -15.29
C TYR A 191 6.24 22.36 -16.03
N ASN A 192 6.27 22.33 -17.36
CA ASN A 192 5.56 23.28 -18.21
C ASN A 192 4.04 23.04 -18.27
N SER A 193 3.58 21.81 -18.01
CA SER A 193 2.16 21.46 -18.06
C SER A 193 1.57 21.22 -16.67
N LEU A 194 0.81 22.21 -16.18
CA LEU A 194 0.05 22.08 -14.92
C LEU A 194 -0.88 20.86 -14.93
N THR A 195 -1.51 20.58 -16.08
CA THR A 195 -2.39 19.43 -16.25
C THR A 195 -1.65 18.13 -16.02
N LEU A 196 -0.44 17.99 -16.58
CA LEU A 196 0.37 16.77 -16.42
C LEU A 196 0.79 16.57 -14.96
N GLN A 197 1.18 17.65 -14.26
CA GLN A 197 1.52 17.59 -12.84
C GLN A 197 0.35 17.11 -11.98
N VAL A 198 -0.84 17.68 -12.21
CA VAL A 198 -2.06 17.31 -11.47
C VAL A 198 -2.45 15.87 -11.76
N VAL A 199 -2.38 15.43 -13.02
CA VAL A 199 -2.68 14.04 -13.40
C VAL A 199 -1.73 13.07 -12.71
N ILE A 200 -0.41 13.33 -12.75
CA ILE A 200 0.58 12.49 -12.08
C ILE A 200 0.30 12.38 -10.58
N LEU A 201 0.03 13.53 -9.94
CA LEU A 201 -0.27 13.60 -8.51
C LEU A 201 -1.55 12.85 -8.14
N VAL A 202 -2.64 13.04 -8.90
CA VAL A 202 -3.93 12.37 -8.66
C VAL A 202 -3.81 10.86 -8.81
N LEU A 203 -3.13 10.38 -9.85
CA LEU A 203 -2.93 8.94 -10.07
C LEU A 203 -2.11 8.32 -8.93
N ALA A 204 -1.03 8.98 -8.51
CA ALA A 204 -0.22 8.52 -7.38
C ALA A 204 -1.03 8.48 -6.07
N CYS A 205 -1.79 9.55 -5.77
CA CYS A 205 -2.64 9.62 -4.57
C CYS A 205 -3.72 8.54 -4.57
N PHE A 206 -4.36 8.31 -5.72
CA PHE A 206 -5.35 7.24 -5.86
C PHE A 206 -4.75 5.86 -5.55
N ASN A 207 -3.50 5.61 -5.97
CA ASN A 207 -2.87 4.34 -5.68
C ASN A 207 -2.55 4.12 -4.19
N PHE A 208 -2.30 5.18 -3.41
CA PHE A 208 -2.19 5.02 -1.94
C PHE A 208 -3.50 4.59 -1.28
N ILE A 209 -4.66 4.85 -1.91
CA ILE A 209 -5.98 4.44 -1.39
C ILE A 209 -6.28 2.98 -1.74
N LEU A 210 -5.85 2.50 -2.91
CA LEU A 210 -6.16 1.18 -3.45
C LEU A 210 -5.92 0.00 -2.48
N PRO A 211 -4.81 -0.06 -1.72
CA PRO A 211 -4.56 -1.15 -0.79
C PRO A 211 -5.64 -1.29 0.31
N THR A 212 -6.43 -0.25 0.56
CA THR A 212 -7.60 -0.32 1.46
C THR A 212 -8.59 -1.38 1.01
N PHE A 213 -8.87 -1.46 -0.30
CA PHE A 213 -9.78 -2.46 -0.88
C PHE A 213 -9.21 -3.87 -0.80
N ALA A 214 -7.89 -4.01 -0.91
CA ALA A 214 -7.20 -5.29 -0.78
C ALA A 214 -7.26 -5.78 0.69
N LEU A 215 -7.00 -4.88 1.65
CA LEU A 215 -7.08 -5.17 3.09
C LEU A 215 -8.53 -5.41 3.57
N SER A 216 -9.53 -4.72 3.02
CA SER A 216 -10.94 -4.91 3.43
C SER A 216 -11.46 -6.31 3.14
N LYS A 217 -10.92 -6.97 2.11
CA LYS A 217 -11.23 -8.37 1.78
C LYS A 217 -10.93 -9.32 2.93
N LEU A 218 -9.80 -9.13 3.62
CA LEU A 218 -9.37 -9.95 4.75
C LEU A 218 -10.38 -9.94 5.91
N ARG A 219 -11.20 -8.88 6.01
CA ARG A 219 -12.22 -8.75 7.06
C ARG A 219 -13.56 -9.32 6.65
N PHE A 220 -14.08 -8.87 5.52
CA PHE A 220 -15.48 -9.05 5.18
C PHE A 220 -15.74 -10.30 4.35
N ASN A 221 -14.67 -11.02 3.94
CA ASN A 221 -14.73 -12.15 3.00
C ASN A 221 -15.68 -11.83 1.83
N ILE A 222 -15.54 -10.61 1.27
CA ILE A 222 -16.49 -10.05 0.31
C ILE A 222 -16.45 -10.90 -0.94
N GLU A 223 -17.53 -11.61 -1.21
CA GLU A 223 -17.77 -12.25 -2.49
C GLU A 223 -18.45 -11.24 -3.42
N LEU A 224 -17.93 -11.10 -4.63
CA LEU A 224 -18.53 -10.22 -5.62
C LEU A 224 -19.87 -10.78 -6.12
N PRO A 225 -20.82 -9.91 -6.47
CA PRO A 225 -22.09 -10.32 -7.06
C PRO A 225 -21.90 -11.25 -8.26
N ARG A 226 -22.81 -12.20 -8.45
CA ARG A 226 -22.72 -13.24 -9.50
C ARG A 226 -22.65 -12.68 -10.93
N TRP A 227 -23.12 -11.46 -11.16
CA TRP A 227 -23.07 -10.81 -12.47
C TRP A 227 -21.69 -10.32 -12.87
N LEU A 228 -20.73 -10.23 -11.92
CA LEU A 228 -19.36 -9.88 -12.26
C LEU A 228 -18.56 -11.16 -12.59
N PRO A 229 -17.97 -11.26 -13.80
CA PRO A 229 -17.33 -12.49 -14.27
C PRO A 229 -16.01 -12.82 -13.56
N LEU A 230 -15.48 -11.90 -12.74
CA LEU A 230 -14.17 -12.02 -12.10
C LEU A 230 -14.27 -12.30 -10.60
N PRO A 231 -13.41 -13.18 -10.03
CA PRO A 231 -13.27 -13.33 -8.59
C PRO A 231 -12.70 -12.04 -7.96
N TYR A 232 -12.98 -11.80 -6.67
CA TYR A 232 -12.57 -10.58 -5.97
C TYR A 232 -11.07 -10.32 -6.02
N GLU A 233 -10.28 -11.40 -5.97
CA GLU A 233 -8.81 -11.35 -6.07
C GLU A 233 -8.34 -10.67 -7.36
N GLN A 234 -9.09 -10.85 -8.44
CA GLN A 234 -8.74 -10.34 -9.76
C GLN A 234 -9.35 -8.97 -10.02
N LEU A 235 -10.37 -8.56 -9.27
CA LEU A 235 -10.90 -7.20 -9.36
C LEU A 235 -9.88 -6.18 -8.88
N TYR A 236 -9.17 -6.45 -7.78
CA TYR A 236 -8.09 -5.58 -7.33
C TYR A 236 -6.98 -5.48 -8.40
N SER A 237 -6.53 -6.63 -8.93
CA SER A 237 -5.51 -6.69 -9.98
C SER A 237 -5.93 -5.92 -11.24
N LEU A 238 -7.20 -6.05 -11.66
CA LEU A 238 -7.77 -5.30 -12.78
C LEU A 238 -7.86 -3.79 -12.50
N LEU A 239 -8.36 -3.40 -11.32
CA LEU A 239 -8.45 -1.99 -10.93
C LEU A 239 -7.06 -1.37 -10.93
N TYR A 240 -6.09 -2.02 -10.30
CA TYR A 240 -4.70 -1.57 -10.27
C TYR A 240 -4.11 -1.47 -11.68
N PHE A 241 -4.32 -2.48 -12.50
CA PHE A 241 -3.89 -2.48 -13.90
C PHE A 241 -4.44 -1.27 -14.67
N LEU A 242 -5.75 -1.02 -14.61
CA LEU A 242 -6.43 0.01 -15.39
C LEU A 242 -6.11 1.42 -14.88
N THR A 243 -6.05 1.58 -13.56
CA THR A 243 -5.96 2.91 -12.92
C THR A 243 -4.52 3.34 -12.67
N VAL A 244 -3.57 2.41 -12.66
CA VAL A 244 -2.17 2.69 -12.29
C VAL A 244 -1.22 2.25 -13.39
N ASN A 245 -1.13 0.95 -13.68
CA ASN A 245 -0.11 0.44 -14.61
C ASN A 245 -0.25 1.02 -16.02
N LEU A 246 -1.47 1.05 -16.56
CA LEU A 246 -1.73 1.57 -17.89
C LEU A 246 -1.45 3.08 -17.99
N PRO A 247 -2.00 3.96 -17.12
CA PRO A 247 -1.66 5.38 -17.10
C PRO A 247 -0.16 5.65 -16.91
N TYR A 248 0.51 4.93 -16.00
CA TYR A 248 1.94 5.09 -15.75
C TYR A 248 2.76 4.73 -16.99
N LEU A 249 2.37 3.67 -17.70
CA LEU A 249 3.00 3.29 -18.96
C LEU A 249 2.82 4.36 -20.03
N VAL A 250 1.60 4.86 -20.22
CA VAL A 250 1.31 5.91 -21.23
C VAL A 250 2.11 7.18 -20.96
N ILE A 251 2.14 7.64 -19.71
CA ILE A 251 2.87 8.85 -19.32
C ILE A 251 4.38 8.63 -19.48
N ARG A 252 4.92 7.49 -19.03
CA ARG A 252 6.35 7.14 -19.22
C ARG A 252 6.72 7.03 -20.71
N ALA A 253 5.86 6.45 -21.54
CA ALA A 253 6.08 6.34 -22.98
C ALA A 253 6.05 7.71 -23.67
N HIS A 254 5.11 8.58 -23.28
CA HIS A 254 5.04 9.95 -23.77
C HIS A 254 6.31 10.74 -23.41
N LEU A 255 6.74 10.69 -22.15
CA LEU A 255 7.96 11.37 -21.67
C LEU A 255 9.24 10.80 -22.28
N TRP A 256 9.26 9.49 -22.59
CA TRP A 256 10.37 8.87 -23.30
C TRP A 256 10.43 9.31 -24.77
N ALA A 257 9.27 9.44 -25.42
CA ALA A 257 9.20 9.88 -26.82
C ALA A 257 9.56 11.36 -26.99
N SER A 258 9.32 12.21 -25.98
CA SER A 258 9.61 13.64 -26.04
C SER A 258 11.06 14.01 -25.67
N ASN A 259 11.76 13.20 -24.87
CA ASN A 259 13.13 13.48 -24.43
C ASN A 259 14.18 12.54 -25.05
N THR A 260 14.98 13.06 -25.99
CA THR A 260 16.08 12.35 -26.66
C THR A 260 17.32 12.07 -25.78
N ASN A 261 17.43 12.66 -24.59
CA ASN A 261 18.69 12.73 -23.84
C ASN A 261 18.78 11.92 -22.53
N SER A 262 17.76 11.12 -22.15
CA SER A 262 17.83 10.31 -20.92
C SER A 262 17.31 8.89 -21.12
N MET A 263 18.07 8.10 -21.87
CA MET A 263 17.70 6.73 -22.28
C MET A 263 17.85 5.64 -21.19
N SER A 264 18.34 5.97 -19.99
CA SER A 264 18.75 4.91 -19.03
C SER A 264 17.64 4.44 -18.09
N ASP A 265 16.83 5.34 -17.52
CA ASP A 265 16.01 4.96 -16.36
C ASP A 265 14.58 4.54 -16.73
N GLY A 266 14.01 5.03 -17.84
CA GLY A 266 12.61 4.76 -18.22
C GLY A 266 12.33 3.34 -18.77
N THR A 267 13.32 2.72 -19.40
CA THR A 267 13.13 1.48 -20.18
C THR A 267 12.80 0.26 -19.31
N ILE A 268 13.45 0.13 -18.15
CA ILE A 268 13.20 -0.95 -17.18
C ILE A 268 11.77 -0.86 -16.66
N PHE A 269 11.30 0.36 -16.40
CA PHE A 269 9.96 0.62 -15.92
C PHE A 269 8.88 0.38 -16.97
N ILE A 270 9.17 0.63 -18.25
CA ILE A 270 8.30 0.28 -19.37
C ILE A 270 8.16 -1.24 -19.47
N VAL A 271 9.28 -1.98 -19.47
CA VAL A 271 9.28 -3.44 -19.55
C VAL A 271 8.55 -4.07 -18.35
N LYS A 272 8.79 -3.58 -17.13
CA LYS A 272 8.06 -4.01 -15.93
C LYS A 272 6.55 -3.84 -16.10
N ASN A 273 6.10 -2.67 -16.54
CA ASN A 273 4.67 -2.40 -16.74
C ASN A 273 4.06 -3.33 -17.80
N VAL A 274 4.77 -3.62 -18.90
CA VAL A 274 4.34 -4.60 -19.92
C VAL A 274 4.25 -6.01 -19.35
N ILE A 275 5.22 -6.44 -18.54
CA ILE A 275 5.19 -7.75 -17.86
C ILE A 275 3.98 -7.82 -16.93
N MET A 276 3.76 -6.79 -16.10
CA MET A 276 2.61 -6.73 -15.18
C MET A 276 1.28 -6.75 -15.96
N ILE A 277 1.24 -6.14 -17.14
CA ILE A 277 0.08 -6.20 -18.03
C ILE A 277 -0.20 -7.64 -18.50
N MET A 278 0.82 -8.34 -19.00
CA MET A 278 0.68 -9.72 -19.47
C MET A 278 0.32 -10.69 -18.33
N VAL A 279 0.92 -10.51 -17.15
CA VAL A 279 0.61 -11.30 -15.95
C VAL A 279 -0.85 -11.05 -15.53
N GLY A 280 -1.28 -9.79 -15.49
CA GLY A 280 -2.67 -9.43 -15.15
C GLY A 280 -3.69 -10.08 -16.10
N ILE A 281 -3.44 -10.02 -17.42
CA ILE A 281 -4.31 -10.65 -18.43
C ILE A 281 -4.38 -12.18 -18.21
N ARG A 282 -3.23 -12.83 -17.97
CA ARG A 282 -3.18 -14.27 -17.72
C ARG A 282 -3.94 -14.65 -16.46
N GLU A 283 -3.78 -13.90 -15.37
CA GLU A 283 -4.51 -14.13 -14.12
C GLU A 283 -6.01 -13.98 -14.32
N MET A 284 -6.45 -12.90 -14.98
CA MET A 284 -7.86 -12.70 -15.32
C MET A 284 -8.44 -13.85 -16.14
N TRP A 285 -7.71 -14.33 -17.13
CA TRP A 285 -8.12 -15.47 -17.96
C TRP A 285 -8.29 -16.75 -17.12
N ILE A 286 -7.34 -17.03 -16.24
CA ILE A 286 -7.41 -18.20 -15.35
C ILE A 286 -8.61 -18.11 -14.40
N GLY A 287 -8.89 -16.94 -13.83
CA GLY A 287 -10.03 -16.82 -12.90
C GLY A 287 -11.38 -16.87 -13.61
N TYR A 288 -11.45 -16.34 -14.83
CA TYR A 288 -12.62 -16.54 -15.69
C TYR A 288 -12.89 -18.03 -15.93
N LEU A 289 -11.86 -18.80 -16.29
CA LEU A 289 -11.97 -20.25 -16.48
C LEU A 289 -12.37 -20.99 -15.19
N GLN A 290 -11.77 -20.65 -14.05
CA GLN A 290 -12.12 -21.25 -12.75
C GLN A 290 -13.58 -20.96 -12.36
N ARG A 291 -14.06 -19.75 -12.62
CA ARG A 291 -15.45 -19.38 -12.30
C ARG A 291 -16.45 -20.09 -13.20
N GLN A 292 -16.15 -20.23 -14.50
CA GLN A 292 -16.91 -21.07 -15.43
C GLN A 292 -17.02 -22.53 -14.94
N GLN A 293 -15.91 -23.14 -14.51
CA GLN A 293 -15.90 -24.51 -13.96
C GLN A 293 -16.74 -24.64 -12.69
N SER A 294 -16.71 -23.64 -11.80
CA SER A 294 -17.53 -23.62 -10.58
C SER A 294 -19.03 -23.52 -10.86
N MET A 295 -19.43 -22.78 -11.90
CA MET A 295 -20.84 -22.68 -12.29
C MET A 295 -21.33 -23.98 -12.94
N GLN A 296 -20.50 -24.63 -13.76
CA GLN A 296 -20.86 -25.92 -14.38
C GLN A 296 -21.05 -27.04 -13.35
N THR A 297 -20.16 -27.15 -12.35
CA THR A 297 -20.29 -28.14 -11.27
C THR A 297 -21.53 -27.93 -10.39
N THR A 298 -21.96 -26.68 -10.19
CA THR A 298 -23.19 -26.37 -9.43
C THR A 298 -24.46 -26.72 -10.22
N THR A 299 -24.39 -26.72 -11.56
CA THR A 299 -25.55 -27.01 -12.44
C THR A 299 -25.74 -28.51 -12.69
N ILE A 300 -24.67 -29.31 -12.60
CA ILE A 300 -24.69 -30.78 -12.76
C ILE A 300 -25.04 -31.50 -11.44
N GLY A 301 -24.92 -30.80 -10.31
CA GLY A 301 -25.26 -31.32 -8.97
C GLY A 301 -26.70 -31.02 -8.50
N MET A 302 -27.56 -30.47 -9.36
CA MET A 302 -29.02 -30.36 -9.18
C MET A 302 -29.72 -31.34 -10.12
#